data_AF-A0A3N1APJ6-F1
#
_entry.id   AF-A0A3N1APJ6-F1
#
_cell.length_a   1.000
_cell.length_b   1.000
_cell.length_c   1.000
_cell.angle_alpha   90.00
_cell.angle_beta   90.00
_cell.angle_gamma   90.00
#
_symmetry.space_group_name_H-M   'P 1'
#
loop_
_entity.id
_entity.type
_entity.pdbx_description
1 polymer ?
#
loop_
_entity_poly.entity_id
_entity_poly.type
_entity_poly.pdbx_seq_one_letter_code
_entity_poly.pdbx_strand_id
1 'polypeptide(L)'
;MRFVSLYLRSRRVPLAAVIAIGTVALTWVTWPHFSDGQTVNTRMISVVVLIAAVALGTTLSGADDTLDHSASARWPVRRAVHLLLTAVAVVALLLVTTMTEARFEPLDVVVRNTAGLLGLTALCATLLGAALSWIAPLTWTLIAIMPWMGPSEQLRMQVGAWLIQPTGTTAATVCATLLALAGLVAYTVRGCPLRPAAETLPDH
;
A
#
# COMPACT_ATOMS: atom_id res chain seq x y z
N MET A 1 27.50 1.00 -2.66
CA MET A 1 26.45 0.15 -3.28
C MET A 1 26.09 -1.10 -2.45
N ARG A 2 27.06 -1.82 -1.88
CA ARG A 2 26.82 -3.05 -1.10
C ARG A 2 25.89 -2.87 0.12
N PHE A 3 26.04 -1.78 0.89
CA PHE A 3 25.17 -1.48 2.05
C PHE A 3 23.69 -1.28 1.68
N VAL A 4 23.41 -0.56 0.59
CA VAL A 4 22.02 -0.33 0.12
C VAL A 4 21.40 -1.65 -0.32
N SER A 5 22.12 -2.47 -1.08
CA SER A 5 21.63 -3.77 -1.50
C SER A 5 21.34 -4.71 -0.32
N LEU A 6 22.22 -4.72 0.70
CA LEU A 6 22.01 -5.51 1.91
C LEU A 6 20.80 -5.00 2.70
N TYR A 7 20.61 -3.68 2.81
CA TYR A 7 19.43 -3.07 3.45
C TYR A 7 18.12 -3.42 2.72
N LEU A 8 18.12 -3.37 1.40
CA LEU A 8 16.93 -3.72 0.61
C LEU A 8 16.60 -5.21 0.71
N ARG A 9 17.61 -6.08 0.71
CA ARG A 9 17.43 -7.53 0.90
C ARG A 9 16.94 -7.87 2.30
N SER A 10 17.51 -7.25 3.35
CA SER A 10 17.08 -7.50 4.72
C SER A 10 15.62 -7.10 4.95
N ARG A 11 15.12 -6.08 4.23
CA ARG A 11 13.72 -5.65 4.25
C ARG A 11 12.81 -6.32 3.21
N ARG A 12 13.25 -7.40 2.55
CA ARG A 12 12.46 -8.14 1.52
C ARG A 12 11.96 -7.26 0.36
N VAL A 13 12.59 -6.10 0.11
CA VAL A 13 12.17 -5.16 -0.95
C VAL A 13 12.19 -5.78 -2.35
N PRO A 14 13.18 -6.61 -2.75
CA PRO A 14 13.15 -7.25 -4.06
C PRO A 14 11.93 -8.14 -4.27
N LEU A 15 11.51 -8.89 -3.24
CA LEU A 15 10.33 -9.74 -3.31
C LEU A 15 9.05 -8.89 -3.43
N ALA A 16 8.93 -7.83 -2.61
CA ALA A 16 7.80 -6.92 -2.69
C ALA A 16 7.70 -6.23 -4.06
N ALA A 17 8.85 -5.84 -4.64
CA ALA A 17 8.91 -5.27 -5.98
C ALA A 17 8.48 -6.26 -7.06
N VAL A 18 8.94 -7.51 -7.00
CA VAL A 18 8.52 -8.57 -7.94
C VAL A 18 7.01 -8.79 -7.86
N ILE A 19 6.42 -8.82 -6.66
CA ILE A 19 4.97 -8.98 -6.50
C ILE A 19 4.21 -7.79 -7.08
N ALA A 20 4.63 -6.56 -6.75
CA ALA A 20 3.99 -5.34 -7.25
C ALA A 20 4.08 -5.23 -8.78
N ILE A 21 5.27 -5.40 -9.35
CA ILE A 21 5.50 -5.39 -10.80
C ILE A 21 4.74 -6.53 -11.47
N GLY A 22 4.82 -7.74 -10.92
CA GLY A 22 4.14 -8.91 -11.46
C GLY A 22 2.62 -8.75 -11.48
N THR A 23 2.04 -8.12 -10.46
CA THR A 23 0.60 -7.85 -10.40
C THR A 23 0.19 -6.81 -11.43
N VAL A 24 0.92 -5.69 -11.52
CA VAL A 24 0.66 -4.66 -12.54
C VAL A 24 0.81 -5.24 -13.95
N ALA A 25 1.89 -5.98 -14.21
CA ALA A 25 2.16 -6.60 -15.50
C ALA A 25 1.11 -7.67 -15.85
N LEU A 26 0.68 -8.48 -14.89
CA LEU A 26 -0.37 -9.48 -15.10
C LEU A 26 -1.69 -8.81 -15.48
N THR A 27 -2.11 -7.79 -14.73
CA THR A 27 -3.31 -7.02 -15.08
C THR A 27 -3.16 -6.37 -16.45
N TRP A 28 -2.02 -5.75 -16.73
CA TRP A 28 -1.74 -5.08 -18.00
C TRP A 28 -1.81 -6.03 -19.21
N VAL A 29 -1.18 -7.21 -19.12
CA VAL A 29 -1.18 -8.21 -20.21
C VAL A 29 -2.55 -8.85 -20.40
N THR A 30 -3.27 -9.11 -19.31
CA THR A 30 -4.56 -9.81 -19.39
C THR A 30 -5.73 -8.88 -19.73
N TRP A 31 -5.61 -7.57 -19.46
CA TRP A 31 -6.71 -6.62 -19.62
C TRP A 31 -7.37 -6.64 -21.02
N PRO A 32 -6.61 -6.60 -22.14
CA PRO A 32 -7.21 -6.62 -23.48
C PRO A 32 -7.93 -7.94 -23.83
N HIS A 33 -7.67 -9.02 -23.09
CA HIS A 33 -8.31 -10.31 -23.31
C HIS A 33 -9.64 -10.47 -22.57
N PHE A 34 -9.87 -9.67 -21.51
CA PHE A 34 -11.04 -9.77 -20.64
C PHE A 34 -11.86 -8.47 -20.58
N SER A 35 -11.48 -7.44 -21.33
CA SER A 35 -12.18 -6.16 -21.37
C SER A 35 -12.19 -5.56 -22.78
N ASP A 36 -13.31 -4.96 -23.15
CA ASP A 36 -13.48 -4.25 -24.42
C ASP A 36 -12.94 -2.80 -24.39
N GLY A 37 -12.58 -2.30 -23.20
CA GLY A 37 -12.12 -0.92 -23.01
C GLY A 37 -10.63 -0.82 -22.71
N GLN A 38 -10.00 0.29 -23.08
CA GLN A 38 -8.58 0.55 -22.78
C GLN A 38 -8.32 0.98 -21.33
N THR A 39 -9.33 1.46 -20.62
CA THR A 39 -9.20 1.98 -19.24
C THR A 39 -9.53 0.92 -18.21
N VAL A 40 -8.58 0.64 -17.31
CA VAL A 40 -8.76 -0.30 -16.21
C VAL A 40 -9.82 0.24 -15.24
N ASN A 41 -10.85 -0.54 -14.94
CA ASN A 41 -11.91 -0.13 -14.03
C ASN A 41 -11.36 0.13 -12.61
N THR A 42 -11.88 1.16 -11.92
CA THR A 42 -11.47 1.56 -10.57
C THR A 42 -11.44 0.42 -9.53
N ARG A 43 -12.35 -0.55 -9.62
CA ARG A 43 -12.34 -1.72 -8.73
C ARG A 43 -11.06 -2.53 -8.91
N MET A 44 -10.66 -2.77 -10.15
CA MET A 44 -9.42 -3.49 -10.48
C MET A 44 -8.19 -2.68 -10.07
N ILE A 45 -8.20 -1.36 -10.30
CA ILE A 45 -7.15 -0.46 -9.78
C ILE A 45 -6.99 -0.62 -8.26
N SER A 46 -8.10 -0.65 -7.52
CA SER A 46 -8.10 -0.80 -6.06
C SER A 46 -7.48 -2.13 -5.62
N VAL A 47 -7.77 -3.23 -6.33
CA VAL A 47 -7.19 -4.55 -6.06
C VAL A 47 -5.70 -4.60 -6.37
N VAL A 48 -5.27 -4.05 -7.50
CA VAL A 48 -3.85 -3.99 -7.88
C VAL A 48 -3.05 -3.18 -6.86
N VAL A 49 -3.56 -2.01 -6.46
CA VAL A 49 -2.95 -1.17 -5.43
C VAL A 49 -2.94 -1.87 -4.07
N LEU A 50 -4.01 -2.59 -3.70
CA LEU A 50 -4.04 -3.41 -2.49
C LEU A 50 -2.91 -4.44 -2.47
N ILE A 51 -2.75 -5.23 -3.54
CA ILE A 51 -1.74 -6.28 -3.60
C ILE A 51 -0.34 -5.66 -3.49
N ALA A 52 -0.11 -4.54 -4.18
CA ALA A 52 1.14 -3.79 -4.05
C ALA A 52 1.35 -3.28 -2.61
N ALA A 53 0.33 -2.72 -1.96
CA ALA A 53 0.41 -2.23 -0.58
C ALA A 53 0.68 -3.35 0.42
N VAL A 54 0.04 -4.51 0.28
CA VAL A 54 0.26 -5.70 1.11
C VAL A 54 1.69 -6.23 0.94
N ALA A 55 2.16 -6.33 -0.30
CA ALA A 55 3.54 -6.74 -0.57
C ALA A 55 4.54 -5.79 0.08
N LEU A 56 4.30 -4.48 -0.01
CA LEU A 56 5.13 -3.44 0.61
C LEU A 56 5.04 -3.41 2.13
N GLY A 57 3.91 -3.81 2.72
CA GLY A 57 3.72 -3.96 4.16
C GLY A 57 4.75 -4.90 4.79
N THR A 58 5.18 -5.93 4.05
CA THR A 58 6.25 -6.86 4.49
C THR A 58 7.62 -6.21 4.66
N THR A 59 7.83 -5.02 4.06
CA THR A 59 9.08 -4.27 4.13
C THR A 59 9.15 -3.30 5.33
N LEU A 60 8.04 -3.17 6.06
CA LEU A 60 7.90 -2.22 7.17
C LEU A 60 8.57 -2.70 8.47
N SER A 61 8.70 -4.02 8.70
CA SER A 61 9.49 -4.53 9.83
C SER A 61 10.99 -4.53 9.52
N GLY A 62 11.80 -4.19 10.51
CA GLY A 62 13.26 -4.40 10.46
C GLY A 62 13.60 -5.90 10.56
N ALA A 63 14.87 -6.22 10.32
CA ALA A 63 15.39 -7.57 10.56
C ALA A 63 15.66 -7.83 12.05
N ASP A 64 15.82 -6.76 12.84
CA ASP A 64 16.02 -6.81 14.29
C ASP A 64 15.24 -5.65 14.93
N ASP A 65 14.11 -5.96 15.56
CA ASP A 65 13.23 -4.97 16.15
C ASP A 65 13.87 -4.28 17.37
N THR A 66 14.84 -4.93 18.04
CA THR A 66 15.56 -4.35 19.19
C THR A 66 16.57 -3.29 18.76
N LEU A 67 17.25 -3.50 17.63
CA LEU A 67 18.14 -2.51 17.01
C LEU A 67 17.34 -1.33 16.42
N ASP A 68 16.18 -1.59 15.83
CA ASP A 68 15.27 -0.55 15.33
C ASP A 68 14.73 0.35 16.47
N HIS A 69 14.64 -0.16 17.71
CA HIS A 69 14.17 0.58 18.88
C HIS A 69 15.27 1.24 19.74
N SER A 70 16.48 0.68 19.78
CA SER A 70 17.56 1.11 20.69
C SER A 70 18.57 2.09 20.08
N ALA A 71 18.49 2.34 18.78
CA ALA A 71 19.57 3.00 18.06
C ALA A 71 19.62 4.54 18.18
N SER A 72 20.86 5.05 18.25
CA SER A 72 21.26 6.47 18.30
C SER A 72 21.04 7.29 17.01
N ALA A 73 20.34 6.73 16.02
CA ALA A 73 20.15 7.34 14.69
C ALA A 73 18.72 7.88 14.49
N ARG A 74 18.55 8.82 13.54
CA ARG A 74 17.24 9.40 13.17
C ARG A 74 16.35 8.42 12.39
N TRP A 75 15.94 7.34 13.04
CA TRP A 75 15.04 6.30 12.50
C TRP A 75 13.69 6.80 11.97
N PRO A 76 13.04 7.82 12.57
CA PRO A 76 11.78 8.34 12.05
C PRO A 76 11.89 8.84 10.60
N VAL A 77 12.99 9.51 10.26
CA VAL A 77 13.24 10.03 8.90
C VAL A 77 13.44 8.88 7.91
N ARG A 78 14.19 7.84 8.29
CA ARG A 78 14.42 6.68 7.42
C ARG A 78 13.11 5.91 7.14
N ARG A 79 12.26 5.74 8.16
CA ARG A 79 10.93 5.12 8.02
C ARG A 79 10.03 5.95 7.09
N ALA A 80 10.03 7.27 7.26
CA ALA A 80 9.27 8.19 6.40
C ALA A 80 9.73 8.08 4.94
N VAL A 81 11.04 8.18 4.71
CA VAL A 81 11.62 8.11 3.37
C VAL A 81 11.33 6.76 2.72
N HIS A 82 11.46 5.64 3.44
CA HIS A 82 11.12 4.31 2.92
C HIS A 82 9.66 4.22 2.48
N LEU A 83 8.72 4.66 3.33
CA LEU A 83 7.29 4.63 3.02
C LEU A 83 6.91 5.57 1.86
N LEU A 84 7.52 6.75 1.78
CA LEU A 84 7.28 7.69 0.70
C LEU A 84 7.86 7.19 -0.63
N LEU A 85 9.06 6.63 -0.62
CA LEU A 85 9.67 6.05 -1.82
C LEU A 85 8.87 4.86 -2.35
N THR A 86 8.32 4.02 -1.48
CA THR A 86 7.47 2.90 -1.92
C THR A 86 6.15 3.39 -2.50
N ALA A 87 5.53 4.42 -1.92
CA ALA A 87 4.35 5.07 -2.50
C ALA A 87 4.64 5.65 -3.90
N VAL A 88 5.74 6.40 -4.04
CA VAL A 88 6.17 6.97 -5.32
C VAL A 88 6.44 5.87 -6.34
N ALA A 89 7.09 4.77 -5.95
CA ALA A 89 7.38 3.65 -6.85
C ALA A 89 6.10 2.99 -7.39
N VAL A 90 5.07 2.79 -6.56
CA VAL A 90 3.79 2.22 -7.00
C VAL A 90 3.08 3.17 -7.96
N VAL A 91 2.99 4.47 -7.62
CA VAL A 91 2.37 5.47 -8.50
C VAL A 91 3.12 5.57 -9.82
N ALA A 92 4.45 5.61 -9.80
CA ALA A 92 5.26 5.67 -11.01
C ALA A 92 5.08 4.43 -11.90
N LEU A 93 5.07 3.23 -11.29
CA LEU A 93 4.82 1.98 -12.01
C LEU A 93 3.46 1.98 -12.71
N LEU A 94 2.42 2.43 -12.02
CA LEU A 94 1.07 2.53 -12.60
C LEU A 94 1.00 3.64 -13.66
N LEU A 95 1.69 4.76 -13.47
CA LEU A 95 1.75 5.84 -14.45
C LEU A 95 2.40 5.39 -15.77
N VAL A 96 3.41 4.52 -15.75
CA VAL A 96 4.04 4.00 -16.98
C VAL A 96 3.02 3.29 -17.88
N THR A 97 1.99 2.66 -17.31
CA THR A 97 0.96 1.95 -18.08
C THR A 97 0.05 2.88 -18.88
N THR A 98 -0.04 4.18 -18.56
CA THR A 98 -0.91 5.12 -19.30
C THR A 98 -0.43 5.38 -20.73
N MET A 99 0.82 5.03 -21.03
CA MET A 99 1.41 5.10 -22.37
C MET A 99 1.07 3.89 -23.25
N THR A 100 0.14 3.02 -22.82
CA THR A 100 -0.18 1.75 -23.46
C THR A 100 -1.70 1.57 -23.67
N GLU A 101 -2.10 0.42 -24.22
CA GLU A 101 -3.50 0.06 -24.45
C GLU A 101 -4.30 -0.27 -23.17
N ALA A 102 -3.63 -0.61 -22.07
CA ALA A 102 -4.27 -0.87 -20.78
C ALA A 102 -3.86 0.19 -19.76
N ARG A 103 -4.70 1.22 -19.64
CA ARG A 103 -4.42 2.46 -18.92
C ARG A 103 -5.00 2.42 -17.52
N PHE A 104 -4.14 2.59 -16.52
CA PHE A 104 -4.54 2.82 -15.14
C PHE A 104 -4.89 4.30 -14.95
N GLU A 105 -6.03 4.69 -15.49
CA GLU A 105 -6.62 6.02 -15.35
C GLU A 105 -7.95 5.94 -14.61
N PRO A 106 -8.36 7.00 -13.89
CA PRO A 106 -7.67 8.29 -13.74
C PRO A 106 -6.53 8.30 -12.70
N LEU A 107 -5.53 9.18 -12.88
CA LEU A 107 -4.32 9.22 -12.03
C LEU A 107 -4.58 9.69 -10.59
N ASP A 108 -5.53 10.58 -10.39
CA ASP A 108 -5.94 11.03 -9.06
C ASP A 108 -6.51 9.88 -8.21
N VAL A 109 -7.27 8.96 -8.84
CA VAL A 109 -7.75 7.74 -8.20
C VAL A 109 -6.60 6.81 -7.85
N VAL A 110 -5.63 6.63 -8.75
CA VAL A 110 -4.41 5.83 -8.48
C VAL A 110 -3.63 6.40 -7.30
N VAL A 111 -3.38 7.70 -7.29
CA VAL A 111 -2.64 8.39 -6.21
C VAL A 111 -3.41 8.30 -4.90
N ARG A 112 -4.71 8.60 -4.91
CA ARG A 112 -5.59 8.51 -3.74
C ARG A 112 -5.59 7.11 -3.14
N ASN A 113 -5.84 6.09 -3.96
CA ASN A 113 -5.91 4.70 -3.53
C ASN A 113 -4.55 4.22 -2.99
N THR A 114 -3.45 4.59 -3.65
CA THR A 114 -2.10 4.24 -3.20
C THR A 114 -1.79 4.90 -1.86
N ALA A 115 -2.06 6.20 -1.71
CA ALA A 115 -1.83 6.93 -0.47
C ALA A 115 -2.66 6.37 0.69
N GLY A 116 -3.96 6.18 0.49
CA GLY A 116 -4.86 5.69 1.54
C GLY A 116 -4.57 4.24 1.94
N LEU A 117 -4.29 3.34 0.99
CA LEU A 117 -4.01 1.94 1.30
C LEU A 117 -2.64 1.75 1.95
N LEU A 118 -1.60 2.45 1.49
CA LEU A 118 -0.29 2.42 2.16
C LEU A 118 -0.37 3.05 3.55
N GLY A 119 -1.13 4.13 3.71
CA GLY A 119 -1.44 4.72 5.02
C GLY A 119 -2.11 3.72 5.96
N LEU A 120 -3.17 3.06 5.49
CA LEU A 120 -3.90 2.07 6.26
C LEU A 120 -3.03 0.84 6.59
N THR A 121 -2.17 0.41 5.66
CA THR A 121 -1.19 -0.67 5.87
C THR A 121 -0.17 -0.27 6.94
N ALA A 122 0.37 0.94 6.87
CA ALA A 122 1.33 1.47 7.84
C ALA A 122 0.70 1.62 9.23
N LEU A 123 -0.54 2.13 9.30
CA LEU A 123 -1.30 2.22 10.54
C LEU A 123 -1.54 0.84 11.15
N CYS A 124 -1.98 -0.14 10.35
CA CYS A 124 -2.18 -1.51 10.80
C CYS A 124 -0.86 -2.15 11.26
N ALA A 125 0.25 -1.91 10.54
CA ALA A 125 1.58 -2.37 10.94
C ALA A 125 2.02 -1.81 12.30
N THR A 126 1.67 -0.56 12.61
CA THR A 126 2.00 0.05 13.91
C THR A 126 1.20 -0.50 15.08
N LEU A 127 -0.02 -0.96 14.82
CA LEU A 127 -0.93 -1.44 15.85
C LEU A 127 -0.76 -2.96 16.08
N LEU A 128 -0.62 -3.72 14.99
CA LEU A 128 -0.69 -5.19 14.99
C LEU A 128 0.63 -5.85 14.55
N GLY A 129 1.63 -5.07 14.15
CA GLY A 129 2.87 -5.58 13.57
C GLY A 129 2.81 -5.81 12.07
N ALA A 130 3.99 -5.94 11.44
CA ALA A 130 4.10 -6.06 9.99
C ALA A 130 3.43 -7.33 9.43
N ALA A 131 3.42 -8.43 10.19
CA ALA A 131 2.81 -9.70 9.79
C ALA A 131 1.28 -9.61 9.60
N LEU A 132 0.62 -8.72 10.34
CA LEU A 132 -0.84 -8.52 10.28
C LEU A 132 -1.24 -7.21 9.58
N SER A 133 -0.27 -6.46 9.05
CA SER A 133 -0.49 -5.16 8.39
C SER A 133 -1.45 -5.20 7.19
N TRP A 134 -1.66 -6.39 6.62
CA TRP A 134 -2.55 -6.63 5.49
C TRP A 134 -4.03 -6.66 5.86
N ILE A 135 -4.39 -6.90 7.13
CA ILE A 135 -5.78 -7.12 7.53
C ILE A 135 -6.64 -5.90 7.20
N ALA A 136 -6.22 -4.71 7.64
CA ALA A 136 -6.97 -3.48 7.42
C ALA A 136 -7.13 -3.11 5.93
N PRO A 137 -6.06 -3.02 5.11
CA PRO A 137 -6.20 -2.68 3.69
C PRO A 137 -6.98 -3.75 2.91
N LEU A 138 -6.81 -5.04 3.22
CA LEU A 138 -7.59 -6.10 2.59
C LEU A 138 -9.08 -5.96 2.93
N THR A 139 -9.40 -5.88 4.21
CA THR A 139 -10.80 -5.80 4.69
C THR A 139 -11.51 -4.60 4.07
N TRP A 140 -10.86 -3.43 4.07
CA TRP A 140 -11.45 -2.23 3.50
C TRP A 140 -11.66 -2.35 1.98
N THR A 141 -10.69 -2.91 1.27
CA THR A 141 -10.80 -3.10 -0.19
C THR A 141 -11.90 -4.09 -0.54
N LEU A 142 -11.99 -5.22 0.18
CA LEU A 142 -13.04 -6.21 -0.03
C LEU A 142 -14.43 -5.61 0.16
N ILE A 143 -14.62 -4.80 1.20
CA ILE A 143 -15.86 -4.06 1.41
C ILE A 143 -16.11 -3.12 0.22
N ALA A 144 -15.15 -2.25 -0.10
CA ALA A 144 -15.32 -1.22 -1.14
C ALA A 144 -15.64 -1.80 -2.54
N ILE A 145 -15.15 -2.99 -2.88
CA ILE A 145 -15.42 -3.63 -4.18
C ILE A 145 -16.70 -4.47 -4.21
N MET A 146 -17.51 -4.51 -3.14
CA MET A 146 -18.78 -5.24 -3.16
C MET A 146 -19.75 -4.65 -4.20
N PRO A 147 -20.60 -5.47 -4.85
CA PRO A 147 -21.44 -5.01 -5.96
C PRO A 147 -22.43 -3.90 -5.60
N TRP A 148 -22.91 -3.87 -4.35
CA TRP A 148 -23.84 -2.84 -3.86
C TRP A 148 -23.15 -1.54 -3.43
N MET A 149 -21.82 -1.52 -3.38
CA MET A 149 -21.06 -0.28 -3.14
C MET A 149 -20.77 0.39 -4.48
N GLY A 150 -21.04 1.69 -4.56
CA GLY A 150 -20.89 2.45 -5.78
C GLY A 150 -20.75 3.95 -5.54
N PRO A 151 -20.50 4.73 -6.61
CA PRO A 151 -20.56 6.18 -6.56
C PRO A 151 -21.89 6.66 -5.98
N SER A 152 -21.85 7.59 -5.04
CA SER A 152 -23.03 8.10 -4.35
C SER A 152 -22.78 9.50 -3.83
N GLU A 153 -23.83 10.32 -3.73
CA GLU A 153 -23.78 11.64 -3.09
C GLU A 153 -23.78 11.55 -1.55
N GLN A 154 -24.12 10.38 -1.00
CA GLN A 154 -24.18 10.21 0.44
C GLN A 154 -22.78 10.09 1.04
N LEU A 155 -22.44 10.98 1.98
CA LEU A 155 -21.13 11.02 2.64
C LEU A 155 -20.66 9.66 3.17
N ARG A 156 -21.55 8.90 3.82
CA ARG A 156 -21.22 7.57 4.37
C ARG A 156 -20.78 6.59 3.28
N MET A 157 -21.43 6.62 2.12
CA MET A 157 -21.07 5.77 0.98
C MET A 157 -19.78 6.27 0.31
N GLN A 158 -19.57 7.59 0.21
CA GLN A 158 -18.31 8.15 -0.31
C GLN A 158 -17.10 7.77 0.55
N VAL A 159 -17.27 7.78 1.88
CA VAL A 159 -16.23 7.35 2.82
C VAL A 159 -16.08 5.83 2.79
N GLY A 160 -17.15 5.05 2.88
CA GLY A 160 -17.05 3.58 2.88
C GLY A 160 -16.46 3.02 1.58
N ALA A 161 -16.84 3.60 0.44
CA ALA A 161 -16.42 3.18 -0.89
C ALA A 161 -15.31 4.07 -1.47
N TRP A 162 -14.52 4.76 -0.64
CA TRP A 162 -13.56 5.78 -1.09
C TRP A 162 -12.58 5.30 -2.16
N LEU A 163 -12.26 4.01 -2.18
CA LEU A 163 -11.41 3.36 -3.19
C LEU A 163 -12.02 3.38 -4.59
N ILE A 164 -13.35 3.27 -4.69
CA ILE A 164 -14.07 3.15 -5.96
C ILE A 164 -14.81 4.43 -6.36
N GLN A 165 -14.75 5.48 -5.52
CA GLN A 165 -15.39 6.75 -5.84
C GLN A 165 -14.74 7.41 -7.07
N PRO A 166 -15.51 8.13 -7.89
CA PRO A 166 -14.97 8.87 -9.02
C PRO A 166 -13.90 9.90 -8.65
N THR A 167 -13.29 10.46 -9.69
CA THR A 167 -12.40 11.60 -9.59
C THR A 167 -13.13 12.81 -9.03
N GLY A 168 -12.46 13.62 -8.22
CA GLY A 168 -13.06 14.85 -7.67
C GLY A 168 -14.01 14.65 -6.49
N THR A 169 -14.24 13.42 -6.01
CA THR A 169 -15.00 13.20 -4.78
C THR A 169 -14.19 13.66 -3.55
N THR A 170 -14.58 14.80 -2.98
CA THR A 170 -13.89 15.43 -1.84
C THR A 170 -13.82 14.50 -0.63
N ALA A 171 -14.93 13.86 -0.24
CA ALA A 171 -14.95 13.02 0.95
C ALA A 171 -14.03 11.78 0.82
N ALA A 172 -13.98 11.17 -0.37
CA ALA A 172 -13.08 10.04 -0.63
C ALA A 172 -11.61 10.46 -0.55
N THR A 173 -11.30 11.64 -1.10
CA THR A 173 -9.94 12.20 -1.07
C THR A 173 -9.52 12.55 0.36
N VAL A 174 -10.40 13.20 1.13
CA VAL A 174 -10.15 13.51 2.55
C VAL A 174 -9.98 12.23 3.37
N CYS A 175 -10.80 11.21 3.14
CA CYS A 175 -10.64 9.92 3.84
C CYS A 175 -9.26 9.30 3.56
N ALA A 176 -8.87 9.22 2.29
CA ALA A 176 -7.58 8.67 1.89
C ALA A 176 -6.40 9.47 2.46
N THR A 177 -6.46 10.81 2.43
CA THR A 177 -5.39 11.66 2.98
C THR A 177 -5.28 11.55 4.49
N LEU A 178 -6.41 11.47 5.22
CA LEU A 178 -6.38 11.24 6.66
C LEU A 178 -5.75 9.89 7.01
N LEU A 179 -6.09 8.82 6.28
CA LEU A 179 -5.47 7.50 6.47
C LEU A 179 -3.98 7.52 6.13
N ALA A 180 -3.59 8.19 5.04
CA ALA A 180 -2.19 8.37 4.64
C ALA A 180 -1.38 9.09 5.72
N LEU A 181 -1.87 10.23 6.21
CA LEU A 181 -1.21 11.03 7.23
C LEU A 181 -1.16 10.30 8.58
N ALA A 182 -2.27 9.68 9.00
CA ALA A 182 -2.33 8.92 10.26
C ALA A 182 -1.34 7.75 10.24
N GLY A 183 -1.32 6.97 9.15
CA GLY A 183 -0.38 5.87 8.97
C GLY A 183 1.07 6.32 8.93
N LEU A 184 1.37 7.38 8.16
CA LEU A 184 2.72 7.95 8.08
C LEU A 184 3.21 8.45 9.44
N VAL A 185 2.40 9.23 10.15
CA VAL A 185 2.77 9.77 11.48
C VAL A 185 2.93 8.64 12.49
N ALA A 186 1.97 7.72 12.57
CA ALA A 186 2.04 6.59 13.51
C ALA A 186 3.29 5.73 13.25
N TYR A 187 3.58 5.41 11.99
CA TYR A 187 4.70 4.54 11.61
C TYR A 187 6.05 5.20 11.79
N THR A 188 6.16 6.49 11.48
CA THR A 188 7.41 7.22 11.66
C THR A 188 7.76 7.41 13.14
N VAL A 189 6.77 7.69 13.99
CA VAL A 189 6.97 7.92 15.42
C VAL A 189 7.17 6.60 16.19
N ARG A 190 6.32 5.59 15.95
CA ARG A 190 6.30 4.36 16.75
C ARG A 190 7.02 3.20 16.08
N GLY A 191 6.86 3.04 14.76
CA GLY A 191 7.27 1.82 14.06
C GLY A 191 6.36 0.64 14.36
N CYS A 192 6.84 -0.57 14.06
CA CYS A 192 6.14 -1.81 14.39
C CYS A 192 6.39 -2.19 15.86
N PRO A 193 5.43 -2.81 16.56
CA PRO A 193 5.66 -3.42 17.87
C PRO A 193 6.76 -4.48 17.85
N LEU A 194 7.41 -4.69 18.99
CA LEU A 194 8.39 -5.77 19.20
C LEU A 194 7.71 -7.14 19.06
N ARG A 195 8.37 -8.08 18.37
CA ARG A 195 7.92 -9.48 18.33
C ARG A 195 8.12 -10.15 19.70
N PRO A 196 7.20 -11.04 20.13
CA PRO A 196 7.37 -11.81 21.35
C PRO A 196 8.62 -12.72 21.28
N ALA A 197 9.33 -12.86 22.39
CA ALA A 197 10.55 -13.67 22.46
C ALA A 197 10.35 -15.15 22.03
N ALA A 198 9.14 -15.68 22.24
CA ALA A 198 8.74 -17.02 21.83
C ALA A 198 8.79 -17.23 20.30
N GLU A 199 8.66 -16.16 19.51
CA GLU A 199 8.71 -16.20 18.03
C GLU A 199 10.16 -16.08 17.50
N THR A 200 11.13 -15.83 18.40
CA THR A 200 12.55 -15.60 18.07
C THR A 200 13.49 -16.68 18.60
N LEU A 201 13.00 -17.59 19.44
CA LEU A 201 13.78 -18.74 19.91
C LEU A 201 13.90 -19.77 18.77
N PRO A 202 15.10 -20.33 18.54
CA PRO A 202 15.23 -21.44 17.62
C PRO A 202 14.42 -22.63 18.14
N ASP A 203 13.62 -23.25 17.28
CA ASP A 203 12.91 -24.48 17.60
C ASP A 203 13.94 -25.53 18.08
N HIS A 204 13.80 -25.96 19.33
CA HIS A 204 14.66 -26.96 19.97
C HIS A 204 14.24 -28.39 19.60
#